data_AF-A0A8J5RGV0-F1
#
_entry.id   AF-A0A8J5RGV0-F1
#
_cell.length_a   1.000
_cell.length_b   1.000
_cell.length_c   1.000
_cell.angle_alpha   90.00
_cell.angle_beta   90.00
_cell.angle_gamma   90.00
#
_symmetry.space_group_name_H-M   'P 1'
#
loop_
_entity.id
_entity.type
_entity.pdbx_description
1 polymer ?
#
loop_
_entity_poly.entity_id
_entity_poly.type
_entity_poly.pdbx_seq_one_letter_code
_entity_poly.pdbx_strand_id
1 'polypeptide(L)'
;MWSKDIVVANITLKNSPFWHFHPYDCTNVTVSNVTILAPVSGAPNTDGIDPDSCQDVLIENCYISVCDDAIAVKSGWDQYGIAYGRPSCNVVIRNVTARSLVSAGISIVSEMSGGIVNVTVEVWRMSASGSQGKA
;
A
#
# COMPACT_ATOMS: atom_id res chain seq x y z
N MET A 1 -6.70 -17.69 2.95
CA MET A 1 -6.74 -16.91 1.71
C MET A 1 -8.11 -16.97 1.08
N TRP A 2 -8.76 -15.79 1.01
CA TRP A 2 -10.13 -15.60 0.55
C TRP A 2 -10.23 -15.41 -0.96
N SER A 3 -9.27 -14.68 -1.54
CA SER A 3 -9.22 -14.39 -2.98
C SER A 3 -7.82 -14.68 -3.54
N LYS A 4 -7.77 -14.97 -4.84
CA LYS A 4 -6.53 -15.28 -5.55
C LYS A 4 -6.56 -14.75 -6.98
N ASP A 5 -5.38 -14.56 -7.56
CA ASP A 5 -5.19 -14.16 -8.96
C ASP A 5 -5.86 -12.81 -9.29
N ILE A 6 -5.52 -11.80 -8.47
CA ILE A 6 -6.14 -10.47 -8.52
C ILE A 6 -5.24 -9.53 -9.33
N VAL A 7 -5.83 -8.83 -10.31
CA VAL A 7 -5.15 -7.79 -11.07
C VAL A 7 -5.92 -6.48 -10.97
N VAL A 8 -5.25 -5.44 -10.50
CA VAL A 8 -5.73 -4.05 -10.51
C VAL A 8 -4.75 -3.25 -11.36
N ALA A 9 -5.21 -2.77 -12.52
CA ALA A 9 -4.32 -2.09 -13.45
C ALA A 9 -4.96 -0.96 -14.24
N ASN A 10 -4.16 0.05 -14.58
CA ASN A 10 -4.52 1.15 -15.49
C ASN A 10 -5.75 1.96 -15.05
N ILE A 11 -5.93 2.15 -13.74
CA ILE A 11 -7.03 2.92 -13.18
C ILE A 11 -6.53 4.02 -12.24
N THR A 12 -7.42 4.97 -11.95
CA THR A 12 -7.20 5.99 -10.94
C THR A 12 -8.22 5.86 -9.80
N LEU A 13 -7.74 5.72 -8.57
CA LEU A 13 -8.55 5.75 -7.34
C LEU A 13 -8.46 7.16 -6.74
N LYS A 14 -9.61 7.75 -6.37
CA LYS A 14 -9.64 9.13 -5.84
C LYS A 14 -10.53 9.24 -4.61
N ASN A 15 -10.07 10.04 -3.64
CA ASN A 15 -10.86 10.51 -2.51
C ASN A 15 -11.58 9.39 -1.75
N SER A 16 -10.86 8.32 -1.41
CA SER A 16 -11.41 7.28 -0.53
C SER A 16 -11.82 7.88 0.82
N PRO A 17 -12.93 7.43 1.42
CA PRO A 17 -13.29 7.81 2.79
C PRO A 17 -12.32 7.25 3.85
N PHE A 18 -11.45 6.30 3.48
CA PHE A 18 -10.47 5.64 4.33
C PHE A 18 -9.32 5.10 3.44
N TRP A 19 -8.79 3.91 3.70
CA TRP A 19 -7.80 3.22 2.84
C TRP A 19 -8.31 3.07 1.40
N HIS A 20 -7.45 3.25 0.39
CA HIS A 20 -7.88 3.20 -1.03
C HIS A 20 -7.96 1.77 -1.57
N PHE A 21 -6.95 0.94 -1.32
CA PHE A 21 -6.94 -0.44 -1.77
C PHE A 21 -6.36 -1.37 -0.71
N HIS A 22 -7.25 -2.14 -0.07
CA HIS A 22 -6.93 -3.05 1.04
C HIS A 22 -7.23 -4.50 0.64
N PRO A 23 -6.31 -5.21 -0.05
CA PRO A 23 -6.40 -6.65 -0.19
C PRO A 23 -6.12 -7.31 1.17
N TYR A 24 -7.05 -8.14 1.63
CA TYR A 24 -6.99 -8.83 2.92
C TYR A 24 -7.01 -10.36 2.73
N ASP A 25 -5.97 -11.05 3.22
CA ASP A 25 -5.78 -12.51 3.09
C ASP A 25 -5.96 -12.98 1.63
N CYS A 26 -5.26 -12.31 0.72
CA CYS A 26 -5.23 -12.60 -0.73
C CYS A 26 -3.90 -13.22 -1.16
N THR A 27 -3.90 -13.97 -2.27
CA THR A 27 -2.66 -14.44 -2.91
C THR A 27 -2.57 -14.10 -4.38
N ASN A 28 -1.34 -13.87 -4.86
CA ASN A 28 -1.06 -13.52 -6.25
C ASN A 28 -1.82 -12.24 -6.63
N VAL A 29 -1.43 -11.12 -6.01
CA VAL A 29 -2.03 -9.80 -6.20
C VAL A 29 -1.07 -8.95 -7.01
N THR A 30 -1.52 -8.45 -8.17
CA THR A 30 -0.77 -7.49 -8.98
C THR A 30 -1.48 -6.14 -9.02
N VAL A 31 -0.79 -5.09 -8.60
CA VAL A 31 -1.21 -3.69 -8.75
C VAL A 31 -0.22 -3.01 -9.69
N SER A 32 -0.66 -2.64 -10.89
CA SER A 32 0.25 -2.14 -11.94
C SER A 32 -0.31 -0.92 -12.65
N ASN A 33 0.50 0.12 -12.82
CA ASN A 33 0.10 1.37 -13.50
C ASN A 33 -1.15 2.03 -12.86
N VAL A 34 -1.23 2.00 -11.52
CA VAL A 34 -2.34 2.60 -10.77
C VAL A 34 -1.94 3.99 -10.25
N THR A 35 -2.89 4.92 -10.32
CA THR A 35 -2.76 6.26 -9.72
C THR A 35 -3.72 6.38 -8.54
N ILE A 36 -3.22 6.77 -7.36
CA ILE A 36 -4.03 6.98 -6.16
C ILE A 36 -3.90 8.43 -5.70
N LEU A 37 -5.03 9.13 -5.56
CA LEU A 37 -5.07 10.55 -5.21
C LEU A 37 -6.04 10.83 -4.06
N ALA A 38 -5.51 11.39 -2.99
CA ALA A 38 -6.27 12.05 -1.93
C ALA A 38 -5.57 13.36 -1.52
N PRO A 39 -6.26 14.28 -0.83
CA PRO A 39 -5.60 15.43 -0.22
C PRO A 39 -4.41 14.97 0.63
N VAL A 40 -3.25 15.61 0.46
CA VAL A 40 -2.01 15.27 1.19
C VAL A 40 -1.99 15.75 2.65
N SER A 41 -3.07 16.36 3.11
CA SER A 41 -3.28 16.87 4.45
C SER A 41 -4.78 17.00 4.71
N GLY A 42 -5.23 16.76 5.94
CA GLY A 42 -6.64 16.92 6.32
C GLY A 42 -7.57 15.83 5.79
N ALA A 43 -7.03 14.71 5.29
CA ALA A 43 -7.76 13.53 4.88
C ALA A 43 -7.27 12.31 5.68
N PRO A 44 -7.69 12.15 6.94
CA PRO A 44 -7.15 11.13 7.84
C PRO A 44 -7.35 9.72 7.29
N ASN A 45 -6.38 8.83 7.55
CA ASN A 45 -6.42 7.40 7.19
C ASN A 45 -6.64 7.14 5.70
N THR A 46 -6.18 8.06 4.85
CA THR A 46 -6.15 7.85 3.42
C THR A 46 -4.85 7.15 3.04
N ASP A 47 -4.77 5.87 3.34
CA ASP A 47 -3.64 5.04 2.94
C ASP A 47 -3.78 4.70 1.44
N GLY A 48 -2.67 4.46 0.76
CA GLY A 48 -2.67 4.13 -0.66
C GLY A 48 -2.99 2.66 -0.93
N ILE A 49 -2.05 1.77 -0.62
CA ILE A 49 -2.21 0.33 -0.81
C ILE A 49 -1.81 -0.39 0.48
N ASP A 50 -2.69 -1.28 0.95
CA ASP A 50 -2.58 -1.95 2.24
C ASP A 50 -2.61 -3.48 2.09
N PRO A 51 -1.51 -4.15 1.70
CA PRO A 51 -1.49 -5.60 1.71
C PRO A 51 -1.53 -6.11 3.14
N ASP A 52 -2.67 -6.71 3.54
CA ASP A 52 -2.89 -7.22 4.87
C ASP A 52 -3.01 -8.75 4.84
N SER A 53 -2.08 -9.43 5.51
CA SER A 53 -2.00 -10.90 5.55
C SER A 53 -1.95 -11.53 4.15
N CYS A 54 -1.34 -10.85 3.16
CA CYS A 54 -1.31 -11.28 1.76
C CYS A 54 -0.02 -12.02 1.38
N GLN A 55 -0.11 -12.91 0.39
CA GLN A 55 1.03 -13.67 -0.12
C GLN A 55 1.27 -13.41 -1.61
N ASP A 56 2.52 -13.24 -2.02
CA ASP A 56 2.94 -13.03 -3.41
C ASP A 56 2.24 -11.79 -4.02
N VAL A 57 2.71 -10.61 -3.57
CA VAL A 57 2.14 -9.32 -3.95
C VAL A 57 3.15 -8.54 -4.79
N LEU A 58 2.74 -8.05 -5.95
CA LEU A 58 3.50 -7.14 -6.80
C LEU A 58 2.78 -5.80 -6.89
N ILE A 59 3.46 -4.73 -6.46
CA ILE A 59 3.02 -3.35 -6.65
C ILE A 59 4.05 -2.65 -7.53
N GLU A 60 3.66 -2.22 -8.73
CA GLU A 60 4.59 -1.63 -9.68
C GLU A 60 4.04 -0.46 -10.51
N ASN A 61 4.95 0.43 -10.91
CA ASN A 61 4.65 1.54 -11.83
C ASN A 61 3.52 2.46 -11.35
N CYS A 62 3.35 2.59 -10.04
CA CYS A 62 2.27 3.36 -9.44
C CYS A 62 2.68 4.80 -9.10
N TYR A 63 1.70 5.69 -9.12
CA TYR A 63 1.80 7.03 -8.55
C TYR A 63 0.81 7.18 -7.39
N ILE A 64 1.30 7.49 -6.19
CA ILE A 64 0.48 7.55 -4.98
C ILE A 64 0.67 8.91 -4.32
N SER A 65 -0.40 9.67 -4.14
CA SER A 65 -0.39 10.97 -3.46
C SER A 65 -1.53 11.03 -2.46
N VAL A 66 -1.21 10.91 -1.17
CA VAL A 66 -2.20 10.72 -0.10
C VAL A 66 -1.80 11.42 1.20
N CYS A 67 -2.69 11.44 2.20
CA CYS A 67 -2.40 12.06 3.51
C CYS A 67 -1.63 11.10 4.43
N ASP A 68 -1.96 9.81 4.39
CA ASP A 68 -1.40 8.80 5.29
C ASP A 68 -0.34 7.95 4.57
N ASP A 69 -0.13 6.71 4.96
CA ASP A 69 0.89 5.85 4.37
C ASP A 69 0.63 5.59 2.87
N ALA A 70 1.65 5.80 2.02
CA ALA A 70 1.48 5.55 0.59
C ALA A 70 1.35 4.05 0.30
N ILE A 71 2.15 3.21 0.96
CA ILE A 71 1.96 1.75 1.00
C ILE A 71 2.23 1.28 2.44
N ALA A 72 1.25 0.60 3.04
CA ALA A 72 1.36 0.04 4.38
C ALA A 72 1.22 -1.48 4.33
N VAL A 73 2.31 -2.21 4.60
CA VAL A 73 2.24 -3.68 4.71
C VAL A 73 1.79 -4.05 6.11
N LYS A 74 0.68 -4.80 6.20
CA LYS A 74 -0.01 -5.17 7.44
C LYS A 74 -0.19 -6.70 7.53
N SER A 75 -0.54 -7.20 8.71
CA SER A 75 -0.87 -8.60 9.00
C SER A 75 -1.69 -8.76 10.28
N GLY A 76 -2.70 -7.91 10.46
CA GLY A 76 -3.61 -7.92 11.60
C GLY A 76 -3.06 -7.36 12.92
N TRP A 77 -3.98 -7.02 13.83
CA TRP A 77 -3.71 -6.25 15.04
C TRP A 77 -3.78 -7.09 16.32
N ASP A 78 -2.75 -6.94 17.17
CA ASP A 78 -2.63 -7.50 18.52
C ASP A 78 -3.06 -8.98 18.62
N GLN A 79 -3.85 -9.34 19.63
CA GLN A 79 -4.32 -10.71 19.85
C GLN A 79 -5.07 -11.29 18.64
N TYR A 80 -5.72 -10.46 17.82
CA TYR A 80 -6.45 -10.94 16.65
C TYR A 80 -5.48 -11.30 15.53
N GLY A 81 -4.45 -10.49 15.29
CA GLY A 81 -3.38 -10.82 14.33
C GLY A 81 -2.58 -12.05 14.77
N ILE A 82 -2.23 -12.15 16.06
CA ILE A 82 -1.53 -13.32 16.62
C ILE A 82 -2.38 -14.58 16.46
N ALA A 83 -3.66 -14.53 16.84
CA ALA A 83 -4.56 -15.69 16.75
C ALA A 83 -4.83 -16.10 15.30
N TYR A 84 -4.91 -15.13 14.38
CA TYR A 84 -5.07 -15.41 12.97
C TYR A 84 -3.80 -16.04 12.36
N GLY A 85 -2.62 -15.59 12.80
CA GLY A 85 -1.35 -16.25 12.53
C GLY A 85 -0.97 -16.28 11.05
N ARG A 86 -1.41 -15.28 10.27
CA ARG A 86 -1.12 -15.16 8.84
C ARG A 86 -0.21 -13.95 8.58
N PRO A 87 1.03 -14.17 8.11
CA PRO A 87 1.89 -13.06 7.76
C PRO A 87 1.53 -12.49 6.40
N SER A 88 1.84 -11.21 6.18
CA SER A 88 2.08 -10.73 4.82
C SER A 88 3.46 -11.18 4.38
N CYS A 89 3.54 -11.87 3.24
CA CYS A 89 4.80 -12.42 2.76
C CYS A 89 5.01 -12.35 1.24
N ASN A 90 6.28 -12.24 0.83
CA ASN A 90 6.69 -12.12 -0.57
C ASN A 90 6.05 -10.90 -1.26
N VAL A 91 6.29 -9.71 -0.69
CA VAL A 91 5.77 -8.45 -1.22
C VAL A 91 6.90 -7.74 -1.97
N VAL A 92 6.70 -7.46 -3.26
CA VAL A 92 7.62 -6.70 -4.11
C VAL A 92 6.97 -5.37 -4.49
N ILE A 93 7.64 -4.28 -4.14
CA ILE A 93 7.24 -2.91 -4.46
C ILE A 93 8.32 -2.34 -5.37
N ARG A 94 7.97 -1.96 -6.61
CA ARG A 94 8.96 -1.42 -7.55
C ARG A 94 8.49 -0.28 -8.44
N ASN A 95 9.39 0.64 -8.74
CA ASN A 95 9.12 1.78 -9.63
C ASN A 95 7.87 2.58 -9.20
N VAL A 96 7.75 2.87 -7.92
CA VAL A 96 6.64 3.67 -7.36
C VAL A 96 7.12 5.08 -7.07
N THR A 97 6.30 6.06 -7.44
CA THR A 97 6.47 7.46 -7.01
C THR A 97 5.40 7.80 -5.99
N ALA A 98 5.81 8.21 -4.81
CA ALA A 98 4.91 8.50 -3.70
C ALA A 98 5.04 9.93 -3.18
N ARG A 99 3.92 10.46 -2.71
CA ARG A 99 3.80 11.72 -2.00
C ARG A 99 2.87 11.52 -0.80
N SER A 100 3.47 11.37 0.38
CA SER A 100 2.80 11.46 1.68
C SER A 100 3.54 12.51 2.50
N LEU A 101 2.84 13.57 2.91
CA LEU A 101 3.45 14.71 3.61
C LEU A 101 3.30 14.63 5.13
N VAL A 102 2.32 13.87 5.62
CA VAL A 102 1.98 13.78 7.04
C VAL A 102 2.40 12.43 7.62
N SER A 103 2.51 11.39 6.81
CA SER A 103 2.86 10.02 7.22
C SER A 103 4.03 9.47 6.39
N ALA A 104 4.09 8.14 6.16
CA ALA A 104 5.22 7.52 5.48
C ALA A 104 5.00 7.29 3.97
N GLY A 105 6.11 7.18 3.23
CA GLY A 105 6.08 6.65 1.87
C GLY A 105 5.80 5.14 1.87
N ILE A 106 6.53 4.39 2.69
CA ILE A 106 6.32 2.97 2.92
C ILE A 106 6.33 2.75 4.43
N SER A 107 5.36 1.99 4.92
CA SER A 107 5.29 1.55 6.30
C SER A 107 5.13 0.03 6.37
N ILE A 108 5.70 -0.56 7.43
CA ILE A 108 5.65 -1.99 7.76
C ILE A 108 4.95 -2.12 9.12
N VAL A 109 3.77 -1.52 9.29
CA VAL A 109 3.16 -1.23 10.61
C VAL A 109 1.70 -0.73 10.48
N SER A 110 0.96 -0.52 11.57
CA SER A 110 1.25 -0.94 12.97
C SER A 110 0.63 -2.30 13.30
N GLU A 111 -0.35 -2.70 12.51
CA GLU A 111 -1.07 -3.94 12.57
C GLU A 111 -0.23 -5.05 11.91
N MET A 112 0.88 -5.45 12.54
CA MET A 112 1.87 -6.40 12.00
C MET A 112 1.97 -7.70 12.80
N SER A 113 0.96 -8.00 13.63
CA SER A 113 1.03 -9.03 14.65
C SER A 113 1.01 -10.46 14.10
N GLY A 114 0.49 -10.67 12.89
CA GLY A 114 0.59 -11.94 12.15
C GLY A 114 1.96 -12.17 11.50
N GLY A 115 2.84 -11.16 11.52
CA GLY A 115 4.19 -11.20 10.97
C GLY A 115 4.30 -10.57 9.57
N ILE A 116 5.48 -10.07 9.21
CA ILE A 116 5.78 -9.55 7.87
C ILE A 116 7.12 -10.13 7.44
N VAL A 117 7.15 -10.79 6.28
CA VAL A 117 8.30 -11.59 5.83
C VAL A 117 8.60 -11.32 4.36
N ASN A 118 9.88 -11.13 4.02
CA ASN A 118 10.31 -10.98 2.63
C ASN A 118 9.59 -9.85 1.87
N VAL A 119 9.85 -8.62 2.28
CA VAL A 119 9.39 -7.40 1.58
C VAL A 119 10.59 -6.79 0.86
N THR A 120 10.48 -6.63 -0.46
CA THR A 120 11.49 -5.99 -1.30
C THR A 120 10.96 -4.68 -1.84
N VAL A 121 11.74 -3.62 -1.70
CA VAL A 121 11.45 -2.31 -2.26
C VAL A 121 12.61 -1.91 -3.18
N GLU A 122 12.31 -1.62 -4.44
CA GLU A 122 13.32 -1.19 -5.42
C GLU A 122 12.80 -0.02 -6.28
N VAL A 123 13.68 0.90 -6.67
CA VAL A 123 13.31 2.05 -7.52
C VAL A 123 12.14 2.86 -6.93
N TRP A 124 12.30 3.30 -5.68
CA TRP A 124 11.33 4.15 -4.99
C TRP A 124 11.66 5.63 -5.16
N ARG A 125 10.65 6.46 -5.42
CA ARG A 125 10.80 7.92 -5.52
C ARG A 125 9.85 8.64 -4.59
N MET A 126 10.39 9.41 -3.65
CA MET A 126 9.60 10.33 -2.83
C MET A 126 9.55 11.70 -3.50
N SER A 127 8.34 12.22 -3.72
CA SER A 127 8.13 13.60 -4.13
C SER A 127 7.92 14.47 -2.89
N ALA A 128 8.94 15.25 -2.53
CA ALA A 128 8.78 16.37 -1.61
C ALA A 128 8.12 17.56 -2.34
N SER A 129 7.39 18.41 -1.62
CA SER A 129 6.77 19.59 -2.22
C SER A 129 7.81 20.52 -2.86
N GLY A 130 7.76 20.65 -4.19
CA GLY A 130 8.56 21.60 -4.97
C GLY A 130 8.25 21.49 -6.46
N SER A 131 7.49 22.46 -6.99
CA SER A 131 7.07 22.63 -8.38
C SER A 131 6.33 21.45 -9.03
N GLN A 132 5.02 21.63 -9.24
CA GLN A 132 4.34 20.94 -10.32
C GLN A 132 4.96 21.38 -11.65
N GLY A 133 5.87 20.57 -12.18
CA GLY A 133 6.10 20.53 -13.62
C GLY A 133 4.83 19.98 -14.24
N LYS A 134 3.95 20.89 -14.70
CA LYS A 134 2.99 20.55 -15.75
C LYS A 134 3.81 20.04 -16.94
N ALA A 135 3.65 18.76 -17.28
CA ALA A 135 3.81 18.30 -18.64
C ALA A 135 2.41 18.24 -19.26
#